data_AF-A0A0P9FSE2-F1
#
_entry.id   AF-A0A0P9FSE2-F1
#
_cell.length_a   1.000
_cell.length_b   1.000
_cell.length_c   1.000
_cell.angle_alpha   90.00
_cell.angle_beta   90.00
_cell.angle_gamma   90.00
#
_symmetry.space_group_name_H-M   'P 1'
#
loop_
_entity.id
_entity.type
_entity.pdbx_description
1 polymer ?
#
loop_
_entity_poly.entity_id
_entity_poly.type
_entity_poly.pdbx_seq_one_letter_code
_entity_poly.pdbx_strand_id
1 'polypeptide(L)'
;MIKEICAMLLVCLATWHQAAKATFYEEMKESPPKVEQQVRTHVLSNDEIAKKLLQEYKELVHELETNADSKDNQWRLIMAADKANGILNVYGDYLKDSDVDWVIENQKKLEGKLSSESPVYFGYSSSGIHVMAIRSSESGNQKYARLINSVRNDSNEAALLSTLLEEYNTAGFDVFVEDLTGSGTDPTMMIQSVKMEDGSIKKVAAPMTSISDELKAFLMKNNRMVEGNIKDKTWKMFLFDKHDRMEQIIFAHDNHYTFLENNNLELIELNERSRGSSEQSDY
;
A
#
# COMPACT_ATOMS: atom_id res chain seq x y z
N MET A 1 -46.31 -41.72 -7.21
CA MET A 1 -46.23 -40.93 -5.97
C MET A 1 -44.94 -40.14 -5.79
N ILE A 2 -43.75 -40.73 -5.50
CA ILE A 2 -42.51 -39.92 -5.28
C ILE A 2 -42.05 -39.19 -6.56
N LYS A 3 -42.15 -39.82 -7.74
CA LYS A 3 -41.78 -39.20 -9.01
C LYS A 3 -42.66 -38.00 -9.41
N GLU A 4 -43.93 -37.98 -8.99
CA GLU A 4 -44.86 -36.88 -9.28
C GLU A 4 -44.61 -35.67 -8.37
N ILE A 5 -44.19 -35.91 -7.13
CA ILE A 5 -43.79 -34.85 -6.18
C ILE A 5 -42.50 -34.15 -6.64
N CYS A 6 -41.51 -34.91 -7.12
CA CYS A 6 -40.28 -34.32 -7.67
C CYS A 6 -40.52 -33.52 -8.96
N ALA A 7 -41.45 -33.96 -9.82
CA ALA A 7 -41.82 -33.23 -11.03
C ALA A 7 -42.58 -31.92 -10.71
N MET A 8 -43.48 -31.92 -9.71
CA MET A 8 -44.13 -30.70 -9.23
C MET A 8 -43.14 -29.71 -8.60
N LEU A 9 -42.17 -30.18 -7.81
CA LEU A 9 -41.15 -29.31 -7.21
C LEU A 9 -40.23 -28.66 -8.26
N LEU A 10 -39.85 -29.38 -9.32
CA LEU A 10 -39.06 -28.85 -10.43
C LEU A 10 -39.83 -27.79 -11.24
N VAL A 11 -41.12 -28.00 -11.48
CA VAL A 11 -41.98 -27.03 -12.16
C VAL A 11 -42.19 -25.79 -11.28
N CYS A 12 -42.40 -25.95 -9.97
CA CYS A 12 -42.51 -24.83 -9.03
C CYS A 12 -41.20 -24.03 -8.91
N LEU A 13 -40.03 -24.67 -8.91
CA LEU A 13 -38.73 -23.99 -8.89
C LEU A 13 -38.48 -23.21 -10.20
N ALA A 14 -38.85 -23.77 -11.35
CA ALA A 14 -38.70 -23.11 -12.64
C ALA A 14 -39.63 -21.89 -12.78
N THR A 15 -40.88 -22.01 -12.32
CA THR A 15 -41.84 -20.88 -12.35
C THR A 15 -41.49 -19.81 -11.33
N TRP A 16 -40.95 -20.17 -10.16
CA TRP A 16 -40.45 -19.21 -9.18
C TRP A 16 -39.23 -18.44 -9.70
N HIS A 17 -38.32 -19.11 -10.41
CA HIS A 17 -37.15 -18.47 -11.02
C HIS A 17 -37.52 -17.53 -12.17
N GLN A 18 -38.53 -17.87 -12.98
CA GLN A 18 -39.06 -16.97 -14.01
C GLN A 18 -39.84 -15.78 -13.43
N ALA A 19 -40.65 -16.01 -12.39
CA ALA A 19 -41.35 -14.93 -11.70
C ALA A 19 -40.37 -13.96 -11.02
N ALA A 20 -39.35 -14.48 -10.32
CA ALA A 20 -38.31 -13.66 -9.70
C ALA A 20 -37.50 -12.84 -10.73
N LYS A 21 -37.22 -13.42 -11.90
CA LYS A 21 -36.60 -12.67 -13.01
C LYS A 21 -37.51 -11.56 -13.53
N ALA A 22 -38.81 -11.84 -13.72
CA ALA A 22 -39.76 -10.85 -14.21
C ALA A 22 -39.93 -9.68 -13.22
N THR A 23 -40.03 -9.95 -11.91
CA THR A 23 -40.11 -8.91 -10.89
C THR A 23 -38.83 -8.07 -10.82
N PHE A 24 -37.66 -8.70 -10.91
CA PHE A 24 -36.37 -7.99 -10.93
C PHE A 24 -36.21 -7.09 -12.18
N TYR A 25 -36.69 -7.52 -13.34
CA TYR A 25 -36.66 -6.72 -14.56
C TYR A 25 -37.70 -5.60 -14.60
N GLU A 26 -38.85 -5.75 -13.94
CA GLU A 26 -39.84 -4.67 -13.78
C GLU A 26 -39.39 -3.65 -12.71
N GLU A 27 -38.78 -4.09 -11.60
CA GLU A 27 -38.14 -3.20 -10.62
C GLU A 27 -36.96 -2.40 -11.21
N MET A 28 -36.28 -2.93 -12.23
CA MET A 28 -35.24 -2.19 -12.96
C MET A 28 -35.76 -1.26 -14.07
N LYS A 29 -37.06 -1.30 -14.40
CA LYS A 29 -37.68 -0.35 -15.36
C LYS A 29 -38.20 0.92 -14.69
N GLU A 30 -38.49 0.88 -13.40
CA GLU A 30 -38.73 2.10 -12.65
C GLU A 30 -37.39 2.80 -12.44
N SER A 31 -37.16 3.87 -13.22
CA SER A 31 -36.01 4.74 -13.01
C SER A 31 -35.97 5.11 -11.52
N PRO A 32 -34.84 4.89 -10.83
CA PRO A 32 -34.74 5.31 -9.44
C PRO A 32 -35.09 6.80 -9.36
N PRO A 33 -35.81 7.24 -8.32
CA PRO A 33 -36.03 8.66 -8.12
C PRO A 33 -34.66 9.34 -8.17
N LYS A 34 -34.52 10.36 -9.03
CA LYS A 34 -33.32 11.19 -9.12
C LYS A 34 -33.15 11.92 -7.78
N VAL A 35 -32.62 11.22 -6.80
CA VAL A 35 -31.95 11.81 -5.66
C VAL A 35 -30.59 12.18 -6.21
N GLU A 36 -30.48 13.41 -6.73
CA GLU A 36 -29.19 14.10 -6.80
C GLU A 36 -28.71 14.31 -5.36
N GLN A 37 -28.27 13.23 -4.71
CA GLN A 37 -27.29 13.32 -3.65
C GLN A 37 -26.00 13.69 -4.36
N GLN A 38 -25.80 14.99 -4.55
CA GLN A 38 -24.46 15.54 -4.59
C GLN A 38 -23.79 15.15 -3.26
N VAL A 39 -23.22 13.94 -3.21
CA VAL A 39 -22.12 13.66 -2.30
C VAL A 39 -21.01 14.56 -2.81
N ARG A 40 -20.95 15.80 -2.31
CA ARG A 40 -19.74 16.60 -2.37
C ARG A 40 -18.72 15.81 -1.57
N THR A 41 -17.97 14.94 -2.24
CA THR A 41 -16.69 14.47 -1.72
C THR A 41 -15.88 15.73 -1.49
N HIS A 42 -15.73 16.12 -0.22
CA HIS A 42 -14.87 17.23 0.13
C HIS A 42 -13.44 16.76 -0.11
N VAL A 43 -12.94 17.00 -1.33
CA VAL A 43 -11.54 16.79 -1.66
C VAL A 43 -10.78 17.90 -0.96
N LEU A 44 -10.01 17.53 0.07
CA LEU A 44 -9.15 18.47 0.77
C LEU A 44 -8.15 19.08 -0.21
N SER A 45 -7.88 20.38 -0.07
CA SER A 45 -6.79 21.03 -0.79
C SER A 45 -5.43 20.52 -0.30
N ASN A 46 -4.39 20.65 -1.13
CA ASN A 46 -3.02 20.23 -0.75
C ASN A 46 -2.53 20.94 0.53
N ASP A 47 -2.93 22.20 0.76
CA ASP A 47 -2.65 22.94 1.99
C ASP A 47 -3.31 22.30 3.23
N GLU A 48 -4.55 21.83 3.09
CA GLU A 48 -5.28 21.16 4.17
C GLU A 48 -4.70 19.77 4.46
N ILE A 49 -4.31 19.04 3.42
CA ILE A 49 -3.63 17.74 3.55
C ILE A 49 -2.28 17.93 4.24
N ALA A 50 -1.46 18.88 3.79
CA ALA A 50 -0.16 19.17 4.38
C ALA A 50 -0.25 19.50 5.87
N LYS A 51 -1.21 20.36 6.26
CA LYS A 51 -1.45 20.70 7.67
C LYS A 51 -1.93 19.51 8.49
N LYS A 52 -2.81 18.68 7.93
CA LYS A 52 -3.29 17.47 8.60
C LYS A 52 -2.16 16.47 8.83
N LEU A 53 -1.34 16.19 7.81
CA LEU A 53 -0.18 15.31 7.91
C LEU A 53 0.83 15.81 8.93
N LEU A 54 1.11 17.12 8.94
CA LEU A 54 2.00 17.74 9.93
C LEU A 54 1.47 17.58 11.36
N GLN A 55 0.16 17.76 11.56
CA GLN A 55 -0.46 17.59 12.87
C GLN A 55 -0.37 16.14 13.35
N GLU A 56 -0.71 15.18 12.48
CA GLU A 56 -0.59 13.75 12.78
C GLU A 56 0.86 13.32 13.06
N TYR A 57 1.83 13.89 12.33
CA TYR A 57 3.25 13.66 12.59
C TYR A 57 3.68 14.24 13.95
N LYS A 58 3.25 15.45 14.30
CA LYS A 58 3.50 16.07 15.62
C LYS A 58 2.93 15.21 16.76
N GLU A 59 1.73 14.68 16.59
CA GLU A 59 1.11 13.78 17.56
C GLU A 59 1.92 12.49 17.74
N LEU A 60 2.36 11.86 16.64
CA LEU A 60 3.20 10.66 16.72
C LEU A 60 4.55 10.92 17.40
N VAL A 61 5.21 12.04 17.09
CA VAL A 61 6.47 12.43 17.74
C VAL A 61 6.25 12.62 19.25
N HIS A 62 5.18 13.33 19.63
CA HIS A 62 4.85 13.54 21.04
C HIS A 62 4.56 12.21 21.78
N GLU A 63 3.82 11.29 21.16
CA GLU A 63 3.55 9.98 21.74
C GLU A 63 4.83 9.14 21.91
N LEU A 64 5.76 9.22 20.95
CA LEU A 64 7.05 8.54 21.01
C LEU A 64 7.96 9.08 22.12
N GLU A 65 7.93 10.40 22.37
CA GLU A 65 8.69 11.04 23.44
C GLU A 65 8.11 10.73 24.83
N THR A 66 6.79 10.67 24.94
CA THR A 66 6.09 10.49 26.23
C THR A 66 5.93 9.03 26.63
N ASN A 67 5.93 8.09 25.68
CA ASN A 67 5.68 6.67 25.94
C ASN A 67 6.78 5.76 25.37
N ALA A 68 8.05 6.08 25.64
CA ALA A 68 9.23 5.39 25.08
C ALA A 68 9.30 3.86 25.32
N ASP A 69 8.57 3.32 26.30
CA ASP A 69 8.53 1.88 26.64
C ASP A 69 7.29 1.12 26.09
N SER A 70 6.47 1.76 25.26
CA SER A 70 5.26 1.12 24.70
C SER A 70 5.62 0.05 23.66
N LYS A 71 4.93 -1.10 23.73
CA LYS A 71 4.97 -2.16 22.70
C LYS A 71 4.58 -1.66 21.31
N ASP A 72 3.83 -0.56 21.23
CA ASP A 72 3.36 0.01 19.95
C ASP A 72 4.36 1.06 19.39
N ASN A 73 5.54 1.24 19.99
CA ASN A 73 6.49 2.26 19.53
C ASN A 73 7.07 2.00 18.15
N GLN A 74 7.26 0.74 17.77
CA GLN A 74 7.73 0.44 16.42
C GLN A 74 6.68 0.78 15.37
N TRP A 75 5.39 0.55 15.65
CA TRP A 75 4.30 1.03 14.80
C TRP A 75 4.35 2.55 14.63
N ARG A 76 4.45 3.28 15.74
CA ARG A 76 4.49 4.75 15.72
C ARG A 76 5.70 5.28 14.97
N LEU A 77 6.87 4.67 15.13
CA LEU A 77 8.08 5.04 14.41
C LEU A 77 7.91 4.86 12.90
N ILE A 78 7.31 3.76 12.45
CA ILE A 78 7.05 3.47 11.03
C ILE A 78 6.08 4.51 10.46
N MET A 79 4.96 4.77 11.14
CA MET A 79 3.99 5.77 10.71
C MET A 79 4.56 7.20 10.74
N ALA A 80 5.42 7.51 11.71
CA ALA A 80 6.06 8.82 11.81
C ALA A 80 7.03 9.03 10.65
N ALA A 81 7.84 8.01 10.33
CA ALA A 81 8.76 8.03 9.21
C ALA A 81 8.02 8.15 7.86
N ASP A 82 6.91 7.43 7.69
CA ASP A 82 6.05 7.53 6.51
C ASP A 82 5.54 8.96 6.31
N LYS A 83 4.93 9.54 7.34
CA LYS A 83 4.42 10.92 7.29
C LYS A 83 5.52 11.95 7.06
N ALA A 84 6.67 11.80 7.72
CA ALA A 84 7.80 12.71 7.52
C ALA A 84 8.25 12.69 6.05
N ASN A 85 8.41 11.50 5.47
CA ASN A 85 8.79 11.35 4.07
C ASN A 85 7.73 11.93 3.12
N GLY A 86 6.44 11.72 3.38
CA GLY A 86 5.36 12.34 2.61
C GLY A 86 5.38 13.87 2.68
N ILE A 87 5.63 14.43 3.87
CA ILE A 87 5.79 15.88 4.04
C ILE A 87 6.99 16.38 3.25
N LEU A 88 8.18 15.81 3.44
CA LEU A 88 9.41 16.32 2.84
C LEU A 88 9.48 16.15 1.32
N ASN A 89 8.90 15.08 0.77
CA ASN A 89 8.99 14.78 -0.66
C ASN A 89 7.82 15.33 -1.48
N VAL A 90 6.64 15.52 -0.88
CA VAL A 90 5.40 15.83 -1.63
C VAL A 90 4.75 17.12 -1.16
N TYR A 91 4.65 17.34 0.16
CA TYR A 91 3.81 18.41 0.72
C TYR A 91 4.59 19.60 1.32
N GLY A 92 5.92 19.57 1.29
CA GLY A 92 6.77 20.57 1.95
C GLY A 92 6.53 21.99 1.46
N ASP A 93 6.30 22.16 0.16
CA ASP A 93 6.05 23.45 -0.48
C ASP A 93 4.72 24.11 -0.05
N TYR A 94 3.81 23.36 0.57
CA TYR A 94 2.53 23.84 1.11
C TYR A 94 2.60 24.21 2.61
N LEU A 95 3.79 24.06 3.21
CA LEU A 95 4.05 24.40 4.61
C LEU A 95 4.98 25.62 4.71
N LYS A 96 5.13 26.15 5.92
CA LYS A 96 6.14 27.16 6.20
C LYS A 96 7.51 26.49 6.33
N ASP A 97 8.58 27.18 5.93
CA ASP A 97 9.96 26.71 6.10
C ASP A 97 10.24 26.24 7.53
N SER A 98 9.75 26.97 8.54
CA SER A 98 9.91 26.58 9.95
C SER A 98 9.24 25.26 10.33
N ASP A 99 8.13 24.90 9.68
CA ASP A 99 7.47 23.61 9.90
C ASP A 99 8.24 22.49 9.20
N VAL A 100 8.78 22.75 8.01
CA VAL A 100 9.63 21.80 7.27
C VAL A 100 10.94 21.52 8.05
N ASP A 101 11.60 22.57 8.53
CA ASP A 101 12.80 22.46 9.37
C ASP A 101 12.52 21.62 10.63
N TRP A 102 11.37 21.85 11.27
CA TRP A 102 10.96 21.07 12.43
C TRP A 102 10.76 19.58 12.10
N VAL A 103 10.21 19.25 10.92
CA VAL A 103 10.09 17.86 10.46
C VAL A 103 11.47 17.22 10.25
N ILE A 104 12.38 17.91 9.56
CA ILE A 104 13.75 17.44 9.32
C ILE A 104 14.46 17.14 10.64
N GLU A 105 14.41 18.08 11.59
CA GLU A 105 15.06 17.91 12.89
C GLU A 105 14.51 16.70 13.67
N ASN A 106 13.19 16.48 13.66
CA ASN A 106 12.60 15.39 14.42
C ASN A 106 12.76 14.04 13.70
N GLN A 107 12.75 14.00 12.36
CA GLN A 107 13.09 12.79 11.62
C GLN A 107 14.50 12.32 11.97
N LYS A 108 15.49 13.24 11.98
CA LYS A 108 16.87 12.94 12.41
C LYS A 108 16.97 12.42 13.85
N LYS A 109 16.11 12.88 14.75
CA LYS A 109 16.05 12.35 16.13
C LYS A 109 15.42 10.96 16.23
N LEU A 110 14.64 10.57 15.23
CA LEU A 110 13.99 9.25 15.15
C LEU A 110 14.83 8.24 14.35
N GLU A 111 15.76 8.70 13.51
CA GLU A 111 16.76 7.87 12.83
C GLU A 111 17.45 6.89 13.80
N GLY A 112 17.60 5.64 13.36
CA GLY A 112 18.22 4.57 14.16
C GLY A 112 17.34 3.97 15.27
N LYS A 113 16.12 4.47 15.50
CA LYS A 113 15.18 3.87 16.48
C LYS A 113 14.31 2.75 15.90
N LEU A 114 14.20 2.66 14.57
CA LEU A 114 13.52 1.54 13.91
C LEU A 114 14.38 0.28 13.97
N SER A 115 13.73 -0.84 14.27
CA SER A 115 14.32 -2.17 14.08
C SER A 115 14.54 -2.43 12.59
N SER A 116 15.72 -2.91 12.21
CA SER A 116 16.10 -3.29 10.83
C SER A 116 15.34 -4.49 10.24
N GLU A 117 14.27 -4.94 10.90
CA GLU A 117 13.50 -6.15 10.53
C GLU A 117 12.01 -5.82 10.32
N SER A 118 11.66 -4.55 10.08
CA SER A 118 10.28 -4.17 9.80
C SER A 118 9.76 -4.90 8.56
N PRO A 119 8.61 -5.60 8.63
CA PRO A 119 7.98 -6.17 7.45
C PRO A 119 7.24 -5.11 6.62
N VAL A 120 7.13 -3.87 7.10
CA VAL A 120 6.46 -2.77 6.39
C VAL A 120 7.49 -1.80 5.85
N TYR A 121 7.32 -1.48 4.57
CA TYR A 121 8.16 -0.61 3.75
C TYR A 121 7.30 0.50 3.16
N PHE A 122 7.87 1.68 2.95
CA PHE A 122 7.22 2.76 2.22
C PHE A 122 8.24 3.63 1.50
N GLY A 123 7.79 4.29 0.44
CA GLY A 123 8.63 5.13 -0.40
C GLY A 123 7.80 6.11 -1.21
N TYR A 124 8.43 7.23 -1.55
CA TYR A 124 7.80 8.33 -2.27
C TYR A 124 8.59 8.62 -3.54
N SER A 125 7.87 8.87 -4.63
CA SER A 125 8.46 9.46 -5.84
C SER A 125 8.37 10.98 -5.79
N SER A 126 9.25 11.65 -6.53
CA SER A 126 9.19 13.11 -6.71
C SER A 126 7.91 13.59 -7.41
N SER A 127 7.16 12.70 -8.07
CA SER A 127 5.89 13.03 -8.71
C SER A 127 4.69 12.84 -7.78
N GLY A 128 4.91 12.55 -6.49
CA GLY A 128 3.83 12.40 -5.51
C GLY A 128 3.16 11.02 -5.48
N ILE A 129 3.78 10.01 -6.08
CA ILE A 129 3.34 8.61 -5.91
C ILE A 129 3.91 8.06 -4.62
N HIS A 130 3.02 7.58 -3.75
CA HIS A 130 3.35 6.87 -2.53
C HIS A 130 3.21 5.36 -2.76
N VAL A 131 4.23 4.61 -2.37
CA VAL A 131 4.26 3.15 -2.44
C VAL A 131 4.43 2.62 -1.03
N MET A 132 3.54 1.74 -0.59
CA MET A 132 3.69 0.96 0.63
C MET A 132 3.82 -0.52 0.29
N ALA A 133 4.56 -1.27 1.09
CA ALA A 133 4.57 -2.72 0.98
C ALA A 133 4.66 -3.43 2.32
N ILE A 134 4.11 -4.63 2.34
CA ILE A 134 4.15 -5.56 3.46
C ILE A 134 4.77 -6.87 2.98
N ARG A 135 5.90 -7.24 3.57
CA ARG A 135 6.62 -8.48 3.28
C ARG A 135 6.30 -9.54 4.33
N SER A 136 6.11 -10.78 3.90
CA SER A 136 6.13 -11.93 4.79
C SER A 136 7.48 -12.05 5.51
N SER A 137 7.45 -12.11 6.84
CA SER A 137 8.64 -12.28 7.69
C SER A 137 8.39 -13.34 8.75
N GLU A 138 9.29 -14.34 8.86
CA GLU A 138 9.15 -15.49 9.76
C GLU A 138 8.91 -15.07 11.22
N SER A 139 9.70 -14.10 11.73
CA SER A 139 9.53 -13.53 13.07
C SER A 139 8.73 -12.22 13.05
N GLY A 140 8.80 -11.48 11.95
CA GLY A 140 8.19 -10.16 11.82
C GLY A 140 6.67 -10.21 11.78
N ASN A 141 6.05 -11.21 11.14
CA ASN A 141 4.60 -11.26 11.01
C ASN A 141 3.89 -11.25 12.37
N GLN A 142 4.39 -12.02 13.34
CA GLN A 142 3.82 -12.06 14.69
C GLN A 142 4.20 -10.83 15.51
N LYS A 143 5.48 -10.42 15.47
CA LYS A 143 5.99 -9.25 16.20
C LYS A 143 5.27 -7.96 15.79
N TYR A 144 4.91 -7.84 14.51
CA TYR A 144 4.29 -6.67 13.90
C TYR A 144 2.84 -6.89 13.47
N ALA A 145 2.15 -7.92 14.00
CA ALA A 145 0.82 -8.29 13.54
C ALA A 145 -0.19 -7.13 13.55
N ARG A 146 -0.19 -6.32 14.61
CA ARG A 146 -1.05 -5.13 14.71
C ARG A 146 -0.76 -4.11 13.61
N LEU A 147 0.52 -3.83 13.35
CA LEU A 147 0.96 -2.91 12.31
C LEU A 147 0.53 -3.41 10.93
N ILE A 148 0.87 -4.66 10.61
CA ILE A 148 0.55 -5.30 9.33
C ILE A 148 -0.97 -5.23 9.07
N ASN A 149 -1.76 -5.66 10.05
CA ASN A 149 -3.21 -5.68 9.93
C ASN A 149 -3.80 -4.27 9.79
N SER A 150 -3.23 -3.28 10.48
CA SER A 150 -3.69 -1.89 10.41
C SER A 150 -3.34 -1.23 9.07
N VAL A 151 -2.12 -1.39 8.57
CA VAL A 151 -1.72 -0.83 7.24
C VAL A 151 -2.58 -1.44 6.15
N ARG A 152 -2.78 -2.77 6.20
CA ARG A 152 -3.56 -3.47 5.18
C ARG A 152 -5.06 -3.23 5.29
N ASN A 153 -5.52 -2.78 6.46
CA ASN A 153 -6.92 -2.73 6.86
C ASN A 153 -7.60 -4.12 6.77
N ASP A 154 -6.89 -5.16 7.23
CA ASP A 154 -7.33 -6.56 7.24
C ASP A 154 -6.81 -7.23 8.51
N SER A 155 -7.72 -7.66 9.40
CA SER A 155 -7.34 -8.24 10.70
C SER A 155 -6.61 -9.58 10.61
N ASN A 156 -6.59 -10.22 9.44
CA ASN A 156 -5.99 -11.52 9.24
C ASN A 156 -4.71 -11.50 8.39
N GLU A 157 -4.21 -10.32 8.01
CA GLU A 157 -3.09 -10.22 7.06
C GLU A 157 -1.81 -10.87 7.62
N ALA A 158 -1.47 -10.61 8.88
CA ALA A 158 -0.29 -11.21 9.50
C ALA A 158 -0.35 -12.75 9.52
N ALA A 159 -1.54 -13.32 9.71
CA ALA A 159 -1.75 -14.76 9.69
C ALA A 159 -1.60 -15.31 8.27
N LEU A 160 -2.19 -14.64 7.27
CA LEU A 160 -2.05 -14.99 5.87
C LEU A 160 -0.58 -15.03 5.44
N LEU A 161 0.18 -13.98 5.75
CA LEU A 161 1.59 -13.89 5.42
C LEU A 161 2.43 -14.96 6.12
N SER A 162 2.00 -15.45 7.30
CA SER A 162 2.67 -16.54 8.01
C SER A 162 2.37 -17.88 7.34
N THR A 163 1.11 -18.14 6.97
CA THR A 163 0.70 -19.34 6.22
C THR A 163 1.47 -19.48 4.89
N LEU A 164 1.71 -18.37 4.17
CA LEU A 164 2.51 -18.40 2.94
C LEU A 164 3.92 -18.97 3.18
N LEU A 165 4.58 -18.57 4.27
CA LEU A 165 5.93 -19.03 4.60
C LEU A 165 5.93 -20.47 5.11
N GLU A 166 5.01 -20.77 6.03
CA GLU A 166 4.99 -22.03 6.79
C GLU A 166 4.44 -23.21 5.98
N GLU A 167 3.35 -22.99 5.24
CA GLU A 167 2.65 -24.06 4.51
C GLU A 167 3.05 -24.11 3.03
N TYR A 168 3.26 -22.95 2.42
CA TYR A 168 3.49 -22.85 0.97
C TYR A 168 4.94 -22.56 0.59
N ASN A 169 5.86 -22.44 1.56
CA ASN A 169 7.27 -22.17 1.32
C ASN A 169 7.50 -20.91 0.43
N THR A 170 6.60 -19.93 0.53
CA THR A 170 6.50 -18.78 -0.38
C THR A 170 6.54 -17.48 0.42
N ALA A 171 7.35 -16.51 -0.01
CA ALA A 171 7.32 -15.16 0.54
C ALA A 171 6.30 -14.32 -0.23
N GLY A 172 5.34 -13.74 0.50
CA GLY A 172 4.42 -12.73 -0.03
C GLY A 172 4.98 -11.33 0.12
N PHE A 173 4.72 -10.49 -0.88
CA PHE A 173 5.02 -9.07 -0.86
C PHE A 173 3.77 -8.32 -1.36
N ASP A 174 2.93 -7.86 -0.43
CA ASP A 174 1.70 -7.13 -0.76
C ASP A 174 2.02 -5.64 -0.88
N VAL A 175 1.71 -5.04 -2.03
CA VAL A 175 2.11 -3.68 -2.38
C VAL A 175 0.88 -2.83 -2.65
N PHE A 176 0.89 -1.61 -2.12
CA PHE A 176 -0.09 -0.58 -2.35
C PHE A 176 0.54 0.63 -3.01
N VAL A 177 -0.20 1.27 -3.90
CA VAL A 177 0.22 2.49 -4.59
C VAL A 177 -0.91 3.51 -4.50
N GLU A 178 -0.57 4.76 -4.22
CA GLU A 178 -1.50 5.88 -4.33
C GLU A 178 -0.86 7.12 -4.96
N ASP A 179 -1.60 7.81 -5.83
CA ASP A 179 -1.26 9.17 -6.27
C ASP A 179 -1.81 10.19 -5.26
N LEU A 180 -0.89 10.85 -4.55
CA LEU A 180 -1.20 11.86 -3.53
C LEU A 180 -1.51 13.24 -4.12
N THR A 181 -1.14 13.48 -5.37
CA THR A 181 -1.28 14.78 -6.04
C THR A 181 -2.48 14.82 -6.97
N GLY A 182 -3.04 13.65 -7.32
CA GLY A 182 -4.17 13.54 -8.24
C GLY A 182 -3.82 14.02 -9.65
N SER A 183 -2.56 13.86 -10.05
CA SER A 183 -2.00 14.32 -11.32
C SER A 183 -2.68 13.69 -12.55
N GLY A 184 -3.49 12.65 -12.36
CA GLY A 184 -4.41 12.14 -13.38
C GLY A 184 -3.76 11.22 -14.42
N THR A 185 -2.48 10.89 -14.24
CA THR A 185 -1.89 9.71 -14.89
C THR A 185 -2.33 8.48 -14.10
N ASP A 186 -2.89 7.46 -14.76
CA ASP A 186 -3.20 6.18 -14.09
C ASP A 186 -1.86 5.64 -13.57
N PRO A 187 -1.60 5.64 -12.24
CA PRO A 187 -0.33 5.22 -11.68
C PRO A 187 -0.26 3.70 -11.71
N THR A 188 -0.21 3.18 -12.92
CA THR A 188 -0.03 1.79 -13.21
C THR A 188 1.45 1.49 -12.99
N MET A 189 1.79 1.09 -11.77
CA MET A 189 3.16 0.79 -11.39
C MET A 189 3.49 -0.67 -11.67
N MET A 190 4.75 -0.88 -12.06
CA MET A 190 5.36 -2.20 -12.18
C MET A 190 6.62 -2.26 -11.31
N ILE A 191 6.86 -3.42 -10.71
CA ILE A 191 8.17 -3.73 -10.13
C ILE A 191 9.16 -3.81 -11.30
N GLN A 192 10.14 -2.93 -11.32
CA GLN A 192 11.14 -2.88 -12.39
C GLN A 192 12.28 -3.84 -12.08
N SER A 193 12.76 -3.85 -10.83
CA SER A 193 13.85 -4.70 -10.40
C SER A 193 13.87 -4.87 -8.88
N VAL A 194 14.57 -5.92 -8.46
CA VAL A 194 14.86 -6.19 -7.05
C VAL A 194 16.37 -6.31 -6.88
N LYS A 195 16.91 -5.64 -5.87
CA LYS A 195 18.28 -5.82 -5.40
C LYS A 195 18.27 -6.89 -4.30
N MET A 196 19.07 -7.92 -4.49
CA MET A 196 19.23 -9.01 -3.52
C MET A 196 20.34 -8.67 -2.51
N GLU A 197 20.33 -9.31 -1.34
CA GLU A 197 21.37 -9.12 -0.30
C GLU A 197 22.80 -9.42 -0.79
N ASP A 198 22.97 -10.25 -1.83
CA ASP A 198 24.27 -10.54 -2.46
C ASP A 198 24.74 -9.43 -3.42
N GLY A 199 23.99 -8.33 -3.52
CA GLY A 199 24.25 -7.18 -4.39
C GLY A 199 23.80 -7.38 -5.85
N SER A 200 23.26 -8.56 -6.21
CA SER A 200 22.74 -8.79 -7.56
C SER A 200 21.44 -8.02 -7.80
N ILE A 201 21.28 -7.50 -9.02
CA ILE A 201 20.05 -6.85 -9.46
C ILE A 201 19.33 -7.78 -10.43
N LYS A 202 18.17 -8.29 -10.03
CA LYS A 202 17.30 -9.07 -10.90
C LYS A 202 16.34 -8.11 -11.60
N LYS A 203 16.57 -7.86 -12.90
CA LYS A 203 15.61 -7.14 -13.76
C LYS A 203 14.40 -8.04 -13.99
N VAL A 204 13.22 -7.56 -13.61
CA VAL A 204 12.01 -8.37 -13.54
C VAL A 204 12.22 -9.56 -12.60
N ALA A 205 12.07 -9.32 -11.30
CA ALA A 205 11.66 -10.40 -10.42
C ALA A 205 10.25 -10.78 -10.91
N ALA A 206 10.15 -11.71 -11.86
CA ALA A 206 8.87 -12.22 -12.27
C ALA A 206 8.31 -12.85 -11.00
N PRO A 207 7.27 -12.28 -10.36
CA PRO A 207 6.59 -12.99 -9.28
C PRO A 207 6.28 -14.40 -9.78
N MET A 208 6.27 -15.39 -8.89
CA MET A 208 6.01 -16.78 -9.26
C MET A 208 4.83 -16.85 -10.25
N THR A 209 5.12 -17.10 -11.53
CA THR A 209 4.11 -17.09 -12.60
C THR A 209 3.34 -18.39 -12.67
N SER A 210 3.80 -19.41 -11.93
CA SER A 210 3.15 -20.69 -11.78
C SER A 210 3.12 -21.04 -10.31
N ILE A 211 1.93 -20.97 -9.72
CA ILE A 211 1.64 -21.42 -8.35
C ILE A 211 0.78 -22.66 -8.38
N SER A 212 0.83 -23.49 -7.33
CA SER A 212 -0.04 -24.65 -7.22
C SER A 212 -1.52 -24.25 -7.17
N ASP A 213 -2.41 -25.13 -7.63
CA ASP A 213 -3.87 -24.89 -7.56
C ASP A 213 -4.34 -24.67 -6.12
N GLU A 214 -3.68 -25.34 -5.16
CA GLU A 214 -3.94 -25.17 -3.74
C GLU A 214 -3.58 -23.76 -3.25
N LEU A 215 -2.37 -23.27 -3.56
CA LEU A 215 -1.95 -21.91 -3.22
C LEU A 215 -2.84 -20.87 -3.90
N LYS A 216 -3.22 -21.11 -5.17
CA LYS A 216 -4.17 -20.25 -5.88
C LYS A 216 -5.54 -20.19 -5.20
N ALA A 217 -6.09 -21.32 -4.79
CA ALA A 217 -7.36 -21.38 -4.06
C ALA A 217 -7.27 -20.68 -2.70
N PHE A 218 -6.16 -20.86 -1.98
CA PHE A 218 -5.89 -20.15 -0.73
C PHE A 218 -5.86 -18.63 -0.92
N LEU A 219 -5.13 -18.14 -1.92
CA LEU A 219 -5.03 -16.71 -2.22
C LEU A 219 -6.39 -16.12 -2.64
N MET A 220 -7.15 -16.83 -3.48
CA MET A 220 -8.50 -16.41 -3.88
C MET A 220 -9.46 -16.34 -2.70
N LYS A 221 -9.42 -17.31 -1.78
CA LYS A 221 -10.23 -17.31 -0.54
C LYS A 221 -9.95 -16.07 0.32
N ASN A 222 -8.72 -15.58 0.27
CA ASN A 222 -8.28 -14.38 0.97
C ASN A 222 -8.29 -13.11 0.11
N ASN A 223 -8.99 -13.09 -1.04
CA ASN A 223 -9.10 -11.93 -1.93
C ASN A 223 -7.74 -11.36 -2.38
N ARG A 224 -6.73 -12.21 -2.58
CA ARG A 224 -5.40 -11.79 -3.06
C ARG A 224 -5.31 -11.97 -4.58
N MET A 225 -4.85 -10.93 -5.26
CA MET A 225 -4.58 -10.95 -6.71
C MET A 225 -3.08 -10.94 -6.96
N VAL A 226 -2.59 -11.95 -7.70
CA VAL A 226 -1.15 -12.23 -7.81
C VAL A 226 -0.50 -11.74 -9.11
N GLU A 227 -1.31 -11.36 -10.11
CA GLU A 227 -0.80 -11.06 -11.47
C GLU A 227 -1.29 -9.72 -12.00
N GLY A 228 -0.39 -8.94 -12.59
CA GLY A 228 -0.70 -7.69 -13.28
C GLY A 228 -0.23 -6.44 -12.55
N ASN A 229 -0.45 -5.29 -13.18
CA ASN A 229 0.02 -4.01 -12.68
C ASN A 229 -0.73 -3.59 -11.41
N ILE A 230 -0.08 -2.75 -10.61
CA ILE A 230 -0.68 -2.13 -9.42
C ILE A 230 -1.41 -0.88 -9.89
N LYS A 231 -2.70 -0.76 -9.58
CA LYS A 231 -3.50 0.43 -9.89
C LYS A 231 -3.58 1.35 -8.69
N ASP A 232 -3.91 2.63 -8.91
CA ASP A 232 -4.17 3.61 -7.84
C ASP A 232 -5.11 3.04 -6.78
N LYS A 233 -4.71 3.16 -5.52
CA LYS A 233 -5.47 2.76 -4.32
C LYS A 233 -5.86 1.29 -4.30
N THR A 234 -5.05 0.43 -4.91
CA THR A 234 -5.24 -1.02 -4.88
C THR A 234 -4.03 -1.74 -4.29
N TRP A 235 -4.31 -2.83 -3.59
CA TRP A 235 -3.29 -3.76 -3.09
C TRP A 235 -3.01 -4.86 -4.12
N LYS A 236 -1.74 -5.23 -4.23
CA LYS A 236 -1.26 -6.27 -5.15
C LYS A 236 -0.20 -7.14 -4.50
N MET A 237 -0.45 -8.45 -4.49
CA MET A 237 0.49 -9.41 -3.94
C MET A 237 1.44 -9.93 -5.02
N PHE A 238 2.73 -9.87 -4.74
CA PHE A 238 3.79 -10.54 -5.50
C PHE A 238 4.31 -11.71 -4.66
N LEU A 239 4.60 -12.83 -5.31
CA LEU A 239 5.08 -14.04 -4.65
C LEU A 239 6.50 -14.35 -5.09
N PHE A 240 7.32 -14.74 -4.13
CA PHE A 240 8.72 -15.11 -4.32
C PHE A 240 9.01 -16.42 -3.58
N ASP A 241 10.10 -17.08 -3.95
CA ASP A 241 10.59 -18.19 -3.13
C ASP A 241 10.94 -17.65 -1.73
N LYS A 242 10.61 -18.37 -0.66
CA LYS A 242 10.90 -17.89 0.70
C LYS A 242 12.39 -17.63 0.95
N HIS A 243 13.26 -18.27 0.18
CA HIS A 243 14.71 -18.13 0.28
C HIS A 243 15.26 -16.93 -0.51
N ASP A 244 14.43 -16.24 -1.32
CA ASP A 244 14.84 -15.00 -1.98
C ASP A 244 14.98 -13.87 -0.95
N ARG A 245 16.24 -13.54 -0.66
CA ARG A 245 16.60 -12.44 0.24
C ARG A 245 16.73 -11.12 -0.50
N MET A 246 15.63 -10.38 -0.51
CA MET A 246 15.53 -9.06 -1.13
C MET A 246 15.98 -7.96 -0.15
N GLU A 247 16.87 -7.07 -0.62
CA GLU A 247 17.37 -5.90 0.11
C GLU A 247 16.55 -4.64 -0.25
N GLN A 248 16.25 -4.46 -1.53
CA GLN A 248 15.54 -3.30 -2.06
C GLN A 248 14.62 -3.68 -3.22
N ILE A 249 13.44 -3.06 -3.29
CA ILE A 249 12.55 -3.17 -4.45
C ILE A 249 12.45 -1.81 -5.14
N ILE A 250 12.61 -1.82 -6.46
CA ILE A 250 12.58 -0.64 -7.31
C ILE A 250 11.32 -0.68 -8.16
N PHE A 251 10.47 0.33 -7.97
CA PHE A 251 9.29 0.55 -8.78
C PHE A 251 9.53 1.69 -9.76
N ALA A 252 8.94 1.59 -10.95
CA ALA A 252 9.02 2.63 -11.96
C ALA A 252 7.61 3.13 -12.33
N HIS A 253 7.51 4.45 -12.51
CA HIS A 253 6.32 5.15 -13.01
C HIS A 253 6.75 6.39 -13.80
N ASP A 254 6.42 6.48 -15.10
CA ASP A 254 6.68 7.66 -15.94
C ASP A 254 8.10 8.27 -15.84
N ASN A 255 9.12 7.40 -15.77
CA ASN A 255 10.55 7.73 -15.57
C ASN A 255 10.94 8.20 -14.15
N HIS A 256 10.00 8.19 -13.21
CA HIS A 256 10.26 8.29 -11.78
C HIS A 256 10.47 6.89 -11.18
N TYR A 257 11.35 6.83 -10.19
CA TYR A 257 11.65 5.62 -9.45
C TYR A 257 11.26 5.80 -7.99
N THR A 258 10.64 4.77 -7.43
CA THR A 258 10.42 4.66 -5.99
C THR A 258 11.21 3.46 -5.49
N PHE A 259 11.96 3.67 -4.41
CA PHE A 259 12.78 2.66 -3.77
C PHE A 259 12.13 2.27 -2.45
N LEU A 260 11.94 0.97 -2.24
CA LEU A 260 11.58 0.41 -0.94
C LEU A 260 12.80 -0.31 -0.38
N GLU A 261 13.31 0.19 0.75
CA GLU A 261 14.52 -0.31 1.41
C GLU A 261 14.23 -0.70 2.85
N ASN A 262 15.02 -1.64 3.40
CA ASN A 262 14.86 -2.12 4.78
C ASN A 262 15.09 -1.05 5.87
N ASN A 263 15.56 0.14 5.50
CA ASN A 263 15.75 1.29 6.38
C ASN A 263 14.86 2.48 5.95
N ASN A 264 13.59 2.48 6.32
CA ASN A 264 12.62 3.52 5.95
C ASN A 264 12.88 4.93 6.56
N LEU A 265 14.00 5.13 7.27
CA LEU A 265 14.34 6.37 7.98
C LEU A 265 15.51 7.14 7.36
N GLU A 266 16.26 6.55 6.43
CA GLU A 266 17.30 7.31 5.74
C GLU A 266 16.63 8.35 4.84
N LEU A 267 16.98 9.62 5.05
CA LEU A 267 16.66 10.69 4.11
C LEU A 267 17.20 10.26 2.74
N ILE A 268 16.31 9.92 1.82
CA ILE A 268 16.67 9.78 0.42
C ILE A 268 17.01 11.19 -0.05
N GLU A 269 18.29 11.54 -0.04
CA GLU A 269 18.79 12.72 -0.75
C GLU A 269 18.50 12.52 -2.24
N LEU A 270 17.33 12.97 -2.69
CA LEU A 270 17.04 13.18 -4.09
C LEU A 270 17.93 14.34 -4.55
N ASN A 271 19.14 14.00 -4.97
CA ASN A 271 20.09 14.93 -5.57
C ASN A 271 19.44 15.68 -6.74
N GLU A 272 19.24 16.98 -6.50
CA GLU A 272 19.32 18.12 -7.41
C GLU A 272 18.96 17.92 -8.90
N ARG A 273 17.89 18.61 -9.33
CA ARG A 273 17.90 19.52 -10.51
C ARG A 273 16.54 20.18 -10.75
N SER A 274 16.32 21.35 -10.16
CA SER A 274 15.43 22.40 -10.72
C SER A 274 15.40 23.71 -9.91
N ARG A 275 16.47 24.07 -9.19
CA ARG A 275 16.63 25.45 -8.68
C ARG A 275 17.84 26.11 -9.34
N GLY A 276 17.54 26.96 -10.32
CA GLY A 276 18.29 28.19 -10.66
C GLY A 276 19.77 28.06 -11.01
N SER A 277 20.07 27.90 -12.29
CA SER A 277 21.26 28.54 -12.88
C SER A 277 20.85 29.34 -14.11
N SER A 278 20.06 30.39 -13.86
CA SER A 278 20.07 31.58 -14.70
C SER A 278 20.73 32.68 -13.89
N GLU A 279 22.06 32.65 -13.80
CA GLU A 279 22.82 33.87 -13.54
C GLU A 279 24.18 33.80 -14.24
N GLN A 280 24.44 34.90 -14.93
CA GLN A 280 25.57 35.22 -15.79
C GLN A 280 26.92 35.02 -15.11
N SER A 281 27.96 34.76 -15.91
CA SER A 281 29.14 35.62 -15.91
C SER A 281 30.01 35.30 -17.11
N ASP A 282 30.23 36.34 -17.91
CA ASP A 282 31.30 36.45 -18.89
C ASP A 282 32.66 36.04 -18.29
N TYR A 283 33.48 35.33 -19.07
CA TYR A 283 34.88 35.60 -19.41
C TYR A 283 35.43 34.53 -20.38
#